data_AF-A0A533RHZ6-F1
#
_entry.id   AF-A0A533RHZ6-F1
#
_cell.length_a   1.000
_cell.length_b   1.000
_cell.length_c   1.000
_cell.angle_alpha   90.00
_cell.angle_beta   90.00
_cell.angle_gamma   90.00
#
_symmetry.space_group_name_H-M   'P 1'
#
loop_
_entity.id
_entity.type
_entity.pdbx_description
1 polymer ?
#
loop_
_entity_poly.entity_id
_entity_poly.type
_entity_poly.pdbx_seq_one_letter_code
_entity_poly.pdbx_strand_id
1 'polypeptide(L)' 'MDCICLPACPFFNDRMKNMPSMSEVLKQQFCKGDWSSCARCMVFEALGREAVPPDLFPDETDRARAILDAARG' A
#
# COMPACT_ATOMS: atom_id res chain seq x y z
N MET A 1 6.22 -9.02 12.07
CA MET A 1 6.97 -8.82 10.81
C MET A 1 6.39 -7.58 10.17
N ASP A 2 7.19 -6.84 9.41
CA ASP A 2 6.79 -5.56 8.85
C ASP A 2 6.67 -5.68 7.33
N CYS A 3 5.78 -4.87 6.75
CA CYS A 3 5.63 -4.75 5.30
C CYS A 3 6.96 -4.38 4.65
N ILE A 4 7.36 -5.13 3.62
CA ILE A 4 8.57 -4.88 2.84
C ILE A 4 8.58 -3.49 2.20
N CYS A 5 7.40 -2.92 1.95
CA CYS A 5 7.27 -1.60 1.36
C CYS A 5 7.51 -0.48 2.38
N LEU A 6 7.42 -0.74 3.69
CA LEU A 6 7.38 0.30 4.72
C LEU A 6 8.55 1.30 4.66
N PRO A 7 9.82 0.90 4.44
CA PRO A 7 10.94 1.86 4.35
C PRO A 7 10.82 2.84 3.18
N ALA A 8 10.17 2.44 2.08
CA ALA A 8 10.13 3.18 0.82
C ALA A 8 8.70 3.47 0.33
N CYS A 9 7.68 3.27 1.17
CA CYS A 9 6.28 3.33 0.75
C CYS A 9 5.90 4.75 0.34
N PRO A 10 5.53 5.00 -0.94
CA PRO A 10 5.21 6.35 -1.41
C PRO A 10 4.03 6.99 -0.66
N PHE A 11 3.06 6.18 -0.20
CA PHE A 11 1.95 6.69 0.59
C PHE A 11 2.40 7.36 1.89
N PHE A 12 3.33 6.74 2.61
CA PHE A 12 3.83 7.33 3.87
C PHE A 12 4.91 8.39 3.65
N ASN A 13 5.77 8.19 2.66
CA ASN A 13 6.88 9.10 2.38
C ASN A 13 6.42 10.39 1.66
N ASP A 14 5.31 10.34 0.92
CA ASP A 14 4.79 11.48 0.15
C ASP A 14 3.46 12.00 0.73
N ARG A 15 2.41 11.16 0.79
CA ARG A 15 1.05 11.61 1.14
C ARG A 15 0.87 11.90 2.64
N MET A 16 1.47 11.10 3.50
CA MET A 16 1.29 11.21 4.96
C MET A 16 2.43 11.96 5.67
N LYS A 17 3.38 12.53 4.93
CA LYS A 17 4.57 13.20 5.48
C LYS A 17 4.26 14.27 6.52
N ASN A 18 3.13 14.97 6.37
CA ASN A 18 2.70 16.06 7.26
C ASN A 18 1.63 15.63 8.28
N MET A 19 1.33 14.33 8.39
CA MET A 19 0.31 13.79 9.29
C MET A 19 0.87 12.60 10.11
N PRO A 20 1.85 12.82 11.00
CA PRO A 20 2.59 11.75 11.66
C PRO A 20 1.71 10.85 12.53
N SER A 21 0.75 11.42 13.27
CA SER A 21 -0.13 10.63 14.15
C SER A 21 -1.04 9.67 13.35
N MET A 22 -1.64 10.16 12.26
CA MET A 22 -2.47 9.33 11.38
C MET A 22 -1.62 8.30 10.63
N SER A 23 -0.42 8.70 10.19
CA SER A 23 0.55 7.80 9.58
C SER A 23 0.86 6.60 10.48
N GLU A 24 1.14 6.82 11.77
CA GLU A 24 1.46 5.72 12.68
C GLU A 24 0.28 4.77 12.89
N VAL A 25 -0.95 5.28 13.00
CA VAL A 25 -2.16 4.42 13.09
C VAL A 25 -2.30 3.53 11.85
N LEU A 26 -2.18 4.11 10.66
CA LEU A 26 -2.28 3.35 9.41
C LEU A 26 -1.11 2.37 9.23
N LYS A 27 0.12 2.72 9.65
CA LYS A 27 1.24 1.77 9.65
C LYS A 27 0.99 0.60 10.60
N GLN A 28 0.42 0.84 11.78
CA GLN A 28 0.06 -0.24 12.70
C GLN A 28 -0.98 -1.17 12.08
N GLN A 29 -1.96 -0.61 11.36
CA GLN A 29 -3.03 -1.41 10.75
C GLN A 29 -2.59 -2.19 9.51
N PHE A 30 -1.84 -1.55 8.60
CA PHE A 30 -1.57 -2.07 7.25
C PHE A 30 -0.11 -2.47 7.00
N CYS A 31 0.80 -2.15 7.92
CA CYS A 31 2.23 -2.41 7.71
C CYS A 31 2.86 -3.27 8.81
N LYS A 32 2.37 -3.20 10.05
CA LYS A 32 2.90 -3.95 11.20
C LYS A 32 1.90 -5.03 11.58
N GLY A 33 2.11 -6.27 11.15
CA GLY A 33 1.13 -7.36 11.36
C GLY A 33 0.81 -8.09 10.06
N ASP A 34 -0.45 -8.11 9.64
CA ASP A 34 -0.85 -8.71 8.35
C ASP A 34 -0.95 -7.66 7.24
N TRP A 35 0.19 -7.37 6.61
CA TRP A 35 0.26 -6.42 5.50
C TRP A 35 -0.27 -6.99 4.18
N SER A 36 -0.69 -8.27 4.13
CA SER A 36 -1.32 -8.85 2.93
C SER A 36 -2.68 -8.21 2.62
N SER A 37 -3.31 -7.59 3.62
CA SER A 37 -4.54 -6.81 3.49
C SER A 37 -4.33 -5.41 2.92
N CYS A 38 -3.08 -4.96 2.73
CA CYS A 38 -2.79 -3.64 2.19
C CYS A 38 -2.88 -3.66 0.65
N ALA A 39 -3.88 -2.95 0.11
CA ALA A 39 -4.11 -2.80 -1.33
C ALA A 39 -2.85 -2.38 -2.10
N ARG A 40 -2.06 -1.47 -1.52
CA ARG A 40 -0.81 -0.99 -2.13
C ARG A 40 0.27 -2.07 -2.15
N CYS A 41 0.36 -2.89 -1.10
CA CYS A 41 1.32 -4.00 -1.02
C CYS A 41 0.96 -5.09 -2.04
N MET A 42 -0.33 -5.39 -2.20
CA MET A 42 -0.81 -6.37 -3.19
C MET A 42 -0.38 -6.01 -4.62
N VAL A 43 -0.56 -4.74 -5.02
CA VAL A 43 -0.16 -4.28 -6.36
C VAL A 43 1.38 -4.26 -6.48
N PHE A 44 2.08 -3.81 -5.44
CA PHE A 44 3.54 -3.78 -5.44
C PHE A 44 4.17 -5.18 -5.60
N GLU A 45 3.69 -6.18 -4.86
CA GLU A 45 4.26 -7.53 -4.90
C GLU A 45 4.03 -8.22 -6.26
N ALA A 46 2.90 -7.94 -6.91
CA ALA A 46 2.56 -8.57 -8.18
C ALA A 46 3.12 -7.84 -9.40
N LEU A 47 3.11 -6.49 -9.40
CA LEU A 47 3.38 -5.67 -10.59
C LEU A 47 4.53 -4.67 -10.40
N GLY A 48 5.09 -4.56 -9.19
CA GLY A 48 6.18 -3.64 -8.88
C GLY A 48 5.72 -2.22 -8.52
N ARG A 49 6.69 -1.37 -8.16
CA ARG A 49 6.46 -0.01 -7.63
C ARG A 49 5.71 0.91 -8.59
N GLU A 50 6.03 0.85 -9.88
CA GLU A 50 5.50 1.76 -10.89
C GLU A 50 4.00 1.54 -11.17
N ALA A 51 3.51 0.32 -10.91
CA ALA A 51 2.11 -0.02 -11.08
C ALA A 51 1.22 0.41 -9.91
N VAL A 52 1.79 0.85 -8.77
CA VAL A 52 1.01 1.26 -7.60
C VAL A 52 0.48 2.68 -7.79
N PRO A 53 -0.85 2.89 -7.91
CA PRO A 53 -1.37 4.23 -8.12
C PRO A 53 -1.06 5.16 -6.93
N PRO A 54 -0.73 6.44 -7.19
CA PRO A 54 -0.39 7.39 -6.13
C PRO A 54 -1.59 7.74 -5.23
N ASP A 55 -2.80 7.52 -5.73
CA ASP A 55 -4.06 7.76 -5.05
C ASP A 55 -4.71 6.50 -4.46
N LEU A 56 -4.09 5.32 -4.62
CA LEU A 56 -4.58 4.08 -4.02
C LEU A 56 -4.34 4.08 -2.50
N PHE A 57 -5.40 4.04 -1.70
CA PHE A 57 -5.31 3.95 -0.25
C PHE A 57 -5.08 2.50 0.21
N PRO A 58 -4.49 2.29 1.41
CA PRO A 58 -4.19 0.95 1.93
C PRO A 58 -5.39 0.00 2.05
N ASP A 59 -6.60 0.52 2.27
CA ASP A 59 -7.84 -0.23 2.48
C ASP A 59 -8.63 -0.54 1.19
N GLU A 60 -8.24 0.03 0.04
CA GLU A 60 -8.94 -0.14 -1.24
C GLU A 60 -8.60 -1.49 -1.93
N THR A 61 -8.79 -2.61 -1.23
CA THR A 61 -8.39 -3.95 -1.71
C THR A 61 -9.15 -4.40 -2.96
N ASP A 62 -10.42 -4.02 -3.11
CA ASP A 62 -11.20 -4.28 -4.33
C ASP A 62 -10.61 -3.57 -5.55
N ARG A 63 -10.13 -2.33 -5.36
CA ARG A 63 -9.45 -1.57 -6.41
C ARG A 63 -8.11 -2.21 -6.76
N ALA A 64 -7.34 -2.67 -5.77
CA ALA A 64 -6.12 -3.43 -6.02
C ALA A 64 -6.40 -4.70 -6.85
N ARG A 65 -7.44 -5.46 -6.53
CA ARG A 65 -7.84 -6.64 -7.33
C ARG A 65 -8.17 -6.28 -8.76
N ALA A 66 -8.95 -5.22 -8.99
CA ALA A 66 -9.25 -4.76 -10.34
C ALA A 66 -7.99 -4.40 -11.15
N ILE A 67 -6.98 -3.77 -10.53
CA ILE A 67 -5.69 -3.46 -11.16
C ILE A 67 -4.94 -4.75 -11.53
N LEU A 68 -4.90 -5.71 -10.61
CA LEU A 68 -4.22 -7.00 -10.82
C LEU A 68 -4.88 -7.83 -11.91
N ASP A 69 -6.21 -7.85 -11.97
CA ASP A 69 -6.96 -8.56 -12.99
C ASP A 69 -6.77 -7.90 -14.36
N ALA A 70 -6.79 -6.56 -14.43
CA ALA A 70 -6.54 -5.83 -15.66
C ALA A 70 -5.12 -6.05 -16.23
N ALA A 71 -4.12 -6.34 -15.39
CA ALA A 71 -2.75 -6.62 -15.83
C ALA A 71 -2.55 -8.06 -16.35
N ARG A 72 -3.53 -8.95 -16.16
CA ARG A 72 -3.48 -10.35 -16.62
C ARG A 72 -4.17 -10.59 -17.97
N GLY A 73 -4.95 -9.62 -18.45
CA GLY A 73 -5.67 -9.65 -19.73
C GLY A 73 -4.94 -8.91 -20.84
#